data_AF-A0A929YIP4-F1
#
_entry.id   AF-A0A929YIP4-F1
#
_cell.length_a   1.000
_cell.length_b   1.000
_cell.length_c   1.000
_cell.angle_alpha   90.00
_cell.angle_beta   90.00
_cell.angle_gamma   90.00
#
_symmetry.space_group_name_H-M   'P 1'
#
loop_
_entity.id
_entity.type
_entity.pdbx_description
1 polymer ?
#
loop_
_entity_poly.entity_id
_entity_poly.type
_entity_poly.pdbx_seq_one_letter_code
_entity_poly.pdbx_strand_id
1 'polypeptide(L)'
;MKKKIVSAILLSSLLTLGLAGCGSKEASSDTSTASSQGAAATEASSAVASTDASKEAAAPADGDNVIKIAASETPHAEILDQAAKILEKKGYKLEVKVFDDYIQPNNVVESGDFDANYFQHVNYLNSFNKEKGTHIAIAKNGKIHYEPIGIYAGTKKDLKDIADGDAIAIPNDTTNEARALLLLQQEGLIKLADGAGITATVNDVKENPHKLKLVEVAAEQVTKQLP
;
A
#
# COMPACT_ATOMS: atom_id res chain seq x y z
N MET A 1 22.75 -4.38 -47.70
CA MET A 1 24.00 -5.15 -47.87
C MET A 1 24.93 -4.73 -46.74
N LYS A 2 25.42 -5.51 -45.78
CA LYS A 2 25.65 -6.95 -45.62
C LYS A 2 25.39 -7.32 -44.13
N LYS A 3 24.67 -8.42 -43.91
CA LYS A 3 24.66 -9.18 -42.63
C LYS A 3 25.98 -9.95 -42.49
N LYS A 4 26.38 -10.36 -41.28
CA LYS A 4 27.15 -11.58 -40.89
C LYS A 4 27.46 -11.48 -39.37
N ILE A 5 27.52 -12.51 -38.51
CA ILE A 5 27.19 -13.94 -38.49
C ILE A 5 27.16 -14.35 -36.99
N VAL A 6 26.31 -15.32 -36.67
CA VAL A 6 26.11 -16.03 -35.40
C VAL A 6 27.31 -16.95 -35.07
N SER A 7 27.61 -17.16 -33.78
CA SER A 7 28.20 -18.44 -33.34
C SER A 7 27.79 -18.79 -31.92
N ALA A 8 26.91 -19.79 -31.81
CA ALA A 8 26.55 -20.50 -30.59
C ALA A 8 27.52 -21.69 -30.41
N ILE A 9 27.92 -22.00 -29.18
CA ILE A 9 28.55 -23.26 -28.82
C ILE A 9 27.78 -23.85 -27.65
N LEU A 10 27.38 -25.11 -27.83
CA LEU A 10 26.49 -25.92 -27.01
C LEU A 10 27.18 -27.29 -26.91
N LEU A 11 27.40 -27.82 -25.70
CA LEU A 11 27.68 -29.24 -25.38
C LEU A 11 27.76 -29.30 -23.83
N SER A 12 26.77 -29.72 -23.04
CA SER A 12 26.04 -31.01 -22.88
C SER A 12 26.84 -32.14 -22.22
N SER A 13 26.14 -32.85 -21.32
CA SER A 13 26.40 -34.15 -20.66
C SER A 13 27.03 -34.08 -19.24
N LEU A 14 26.65 -34.87 -18.23
CA LEU A 14 25.79 -36.06 -18.18
C LEU A 14 25.31 -36.33 -16.73
N LEU A 15 24.15 -36.99 -16.61
CA LEU A 15 23.50 -37.60 -15.45
C LEU A 15 24.39 -38.58 -14.64
N THR A 16 24.12 -38.74 -13.34
CA THR A 16 23.74 -40.05 -12.76
C THR A 16 23.03 -39.91 -11.40
N LEU A 17 21.95 -40.68 -11.25
CA LEU A 17 21.17 -40.93 -10.04
C LEU A 17 21.84 -42.04 -9.22
N GLY A 18 21.71 -42.01 -7.89
CA GLY A 18 21.99 -43.13 -7.00
C GLY A 18 21.13 -43.08 -5.73
N LEU A 19 20.18 -44.01 -5.62
CA LEU A 19 19.46 -44.38 -4.38
C LEU A 19 20.18 -45.54 -3.69
N ALA A 20 20.33 -45.46 -2.35
CA ALA A 20 20.35 -46.52 -1.33
C ALA A 20 20.88 -45.84 -0.03
N GLY A 21 20.39 -46.04 1.18
CA GLY A 21 19.61 -47.13 1.77
C GLY A 21 20.31 -47.58 3.07
N CYS A 22 19.61 -47.42 4.19
CA CYS A 22 19.79 -48.06 5.51
C CYS A 22 21.03 -47.78 6.39
N GLY A 23 20.75 -47.41 7.64
CA GLY A 23 21.70 -47.33 8.75
C GLY A 23 20.97 -47.11 10.08
N SER A 24 20.39 -48.17 10.62
CA SER A 24 19.83 -48.25 11.98
C SER A 24 20.88 -48.75 12.97
N LYS A 25 20.98 -48.14 14.17
CA LYS A 25 21.39 -48.87 15.39
C LYS A 25 20.95 -48.15 16.68
N GLU A 26 20.10 -48.88 17.44
CA GLU A 26 19.97 -49.08 18.90
C GLU A 26 19.92 -47.86 19.84
N ALA A 27 19.10 -47.83 20.90
CA ALA A 27 18.58 -48.89 21.78
C ALA A 27 17.08 -48.63 22.11
N SER A 28 16.17 -49.62 22.15
CA SER A 28 15.95 -50.65 23.19
C SER A 28 15.92 -50.06 24.60
N SER A 29 15.03 -50.39 25.52
CA SER A 29 13.83 -51.23 25.64
C SER A 29 13.24 -50.78 27.01
N ASP A 30 11.99 -50.96 27.40
CA ASP A 30 11.32 -52.24 27.68
C ASP A 30 9.92 -51.88 28.22
N THR A 31 8.86 -52.50 27.70
CA THR A 31 8.06 -53.56 28.38
C THR A 31 7.06 -52.95 29.38
N SER A 32 5.77 -53.26 29.40
CA SER A 32 4.86 -54.21 28.74
C SER A 32 3.45 -53.80 29.23
N THR A 33 2.28 -54.29 28.81
CA THR A 33 1.88 -55.60 28.32
C THR A 33 0.42 -55.43 27.84
N ALA A 34 0.09 -56.07 26.70
CA ALA A 34 -1.08 -56.92 26.43
C ALA A 34 -2.45 -56.53 27.04
N SER A 35 -3.61 -56.66 26.40
CA SER A 35 -4.16 -57.32 25.20
C SER A 35 -5.70 -57.19 25.43
N SER A 36 -6.65 -57.23 24.50
CA SER A 36 -6.86 -58.09 23.35
C SER A 36 -8.08 -57.54 22.57
N GLN A 37 -8.18 -57.94 21.29
CA GLN A 37 -9.40 -58.31 20.53
C GLN A 37 -10.60 -57.33 20.52
N GLY A 38 -11.24 -57.01 19.40
CA GLY A 38 -11.28 -57.65 18.10
C GLY A 38 -12.68 -57.39 17.51
N ALA A 39 -12.67 -56.94 16.25
CA ALA A 39 -13.68 -57.13 15.20
C ALA A 39 -15.17 -56.71 15.36
N ALA A 40 -15.61 -56.10 14.25
CA ALA A 40 -16.89 -56.28 13.56
C ALA A 40 -17.91 -55.13 13.63
N ALA A 41 -18.41 -54.85 12.44
CA ALA A 41 -19.17 -53.69 11.99
C ALA A 41 -20.66 -53.79 12.30
N THR A 42 -21.36 -52.65 12.32
CA THR A 42 -22.71 -52.55 11.74
C THR A 42 -23.05 -51.09 11.44
N GLU A 43 -23.64 -50.87 10.27
CA GLU A 43 -24.26 -49.61 9.83
C GLU A 43 -25.45 -49.22 10.72
N ALA A 44 -25.65 -47.92 10.92
CA ALA A 44 -26.93 -47.38 11.34
C ALA A 44 -27.18 -46.04 10.64
N SER A 45 -28.12 -46.10 9.69
CA SER A 45 -28.83 -44.98 9.09
C SER A 45 -29.52 -44.13 10.17
N SER A 46 -29.39 -42.81 10.08
CA SER A 46 -30.35 -41.89 10.68
C SER A 46 -30.42 -40.62 9.84
N ALA A 47 -31.52 -40.51 9.10
CA ALA A 47 -31.99 -39.26 8.57
C ALA A 47 -32.60 -38.45 9.72
N VAL A 48 -32.13 -37.21 9.90
CA VAL A 48 -32.84 -36.18 10.67
C VAL A 48 -32.80 -34.89 9.85
N ALA A 49 -33.96 -34.49 9.37
CA ALA A 49 -34.22 -33.19 8.78
C ALA A 49 -34.51 -32.15 9.89
N SER A 50 -34.45 -30.86 9.50
CA SER A 50 -34.75 -29.63 10.27
C SER A 50 -33.62 -29.17 11.20
N THR A 51 -33.15 -27.93 11.17
CA THR A 51 -33.68 -26.65 10.67
C THR A 51 -32.51 -25.73 10.32
N ASP A 52 -32.55 -25.09 9.15
CA ASP A 52 -31.67 -23.98 8.77
C ASP A 52 -32.06 -22.74 9.59
N ALA A 53 -31.39 -22.55 10.72
CA ALA A 53 -31.48 -21.33 11.50
C ALA A 53 -30.44 -20.36 10.94
N SER A 54 -30.90 -19.46 10.08
CA SER A 54 -30.20 -18.24 9.70
C SER A 54 -29.79 -17.54 10.99
N LYS A 55 -28.51 -17.63 11.35
CA LYS A 55 -27.92 -16.89 12.47
C LYS A 55 -27.84 -15.44 12.03
N GLU A 56 -28.95 -14.72 12.18
CA GLU A 56 -28.98 -13.27 12.12
C GLU A 56 -28.05 -12.78 13.23
N ALA A 57 -26.93 -12.19 12.82
CA ALA A 57 -25.95 -11.63 13.73
C ALA A 57 -26.65 -10.57 14.56
N ALA A 58 -26.73 -10.80 15.88
CA ALA A 58 -27.26 -9.83 16.82
C ALA A 58 -26.54 -8.50 16.62
N ALA A 59 -27.30 -7.44 16.35
CA ALA A 59 -26.78 -6.09 16.27
C ALA A 59 -26.14 -5.72 17.63
N PRO A 60 -24.88 -5.24 17.65
CA PRO A 60 -24.22 -4.92 18.91
C PRO A 60 -24.76 -3.63 19.52
N ALA A 61 -24.43 -3.40 20.79
CA ALA A 61 -24.93 -2.31 21.62
C ALA A 61 -24.52 -0.93 21.08
N ASP A 62 -25.32 0.09 21.41
CA ASP A 62 -25.11 1.48 20.99
C ASP A 62 -23.69 1.95 21.35
N GLY A 63 -22.84 2.13 20.31
CA GLY A 63 -21.42 2.49 20.42
C GLY A 63 -20.48 1.60 19.62
N ASP A 64 -20.72 0.29 19.56
CA ASP A 64 -19.82 -0.70 18.93
C ASP A 64 -19.86 -0.70 17.38
N ASN A 65 -20.80 0.05 16.81
CA ASN A 65 -21.07 0.09 15.37
C ASN A 65 -20.65 1.40 14.70
N VAL A 66 -20.07 2.35 15.43
CA VAL A 66 -19.61 3.62 14.88
C VAL A 66 -18.16 3.47 14.43
N ILE A 67 -17.87 3.85 13.19
CA ILE A 67 -16.51 3.89 12.63
C ILE A 67 -16.20 5.34 12.27
N LYS A 68 -15.24 5.94 12.96
CA LYS A 68 -14.77 7.32 12.71
C LYS A 68 -13.61 7.30 11.74
N ILE A 69 -13.74 8.02 10.63
CA ILE A 69 -12.70 8.11 9.59
C ILE A 69 -12.31 9.57 9.32
N ALA A 70 -11.01 9.86 9.44
CA ALA A 70 -10.42 11.12 8.97
C ALA A 70 -10.10 11.01 7.47
N ALA A 71 -10.52 11.97 6.65
CA ALA A 71 -10.34 11.89 5.20
C ALA A 71 -10.05 13.26 4.58
N SER A 72 -9.42 13.26 3.39
CA SER A 72 -9.44 14.43 2.51
C SER A 72 -10.86 14.61 1.93
N GLU A 73 -11.17 15.82 1.45
CA GLU A 73 -12.50 16.13 0.89
C GLU A 73 -12.81 15.28 -0.36
N THR A 74 -12.07 15.49 -1.45
CA THR A 74 -12.27 14.79 -2.72
C THR A 74 -10.98 14.06 -3.12
N PRO A 75 -11.05 12.82 -3.63
CA PRO A 75 -12.24 11.96 -3.78
C PRO A 75 -12.59 11.16 -2.51
N HIS A 76 -11.82 11.32 -1.43
CA HIS A 76 -11.81 10.38 -0.32
C HIS A 76 -13.12 10.35 0.47
N ALA A 77 -13.62 11.51 0.92
CA ALA A 77 -14.90 11.58 1.64
C ALA A 77 -16.07 11.18 0.73
N GLU A 78 -16.04 11.55 -0.55
CA GLU A 78 -17.08 11.15 -1.52
C GLU A 78 -17.17 9.63 -1.73
N ILE A 79 -16.03 8.94 -1.74
CA ILE A 79 -15.98 7.47 -1.78
C ILE A 79 -16.54 6.89 -0.48
N LEU A 80 -16.17 7.45 0.67
CA LEU A 80 -16.67 7.03 1.98
C LEU A 80 -18.18 7.25 2.11
N ASP A 81 -18.75 8.28 1.50
CA ASP A 81 -20.20 8.50 1.46
C ASP A 81 -20.94 7.38 0.74
N GLN A 82 -20.34 6.79 -0.31
CA GLN A 82 -20.92 5.60 -0.95
C GLN A 82 -20.74 4.36 -0.07
N ALA A 83 -19.60 4.22 0.61
CA ALA A 83 -19.36 3.13 1.55
C ALA A 83 -20.30 3.17 2.76
N ALA A 84 -20.62 4.37 3.27
CA ALA A 84 -21.54 4.58 4.39
C ALA A 84 -22.91 3.95 4.11
N LYS A 85 -23.46 4.13 2.90
CA LYS A 85 -24.75 3.53 2.47
C LYS A 85 -24.73 2.00 2.47
N ILE A 86 -23.56 1.39 2.29
CA ILE A 86 -23.38 -0.08 2.31
C ILE A 86 -23.23 -0.56 3.75
N LEU A 87 -22.50 0.18 4.57
CA LEU A 87 -22.25 -0.12 5.98
C LEU A 87 -23.50 0.03 6.85
N GLU A 88 -24.34 1.02 6.58
CA GLU A 88 -25.60 1.23 7.29
C GLU A 88 -26.53 0.02 7.17
N LYS A 89 -26.60 -0.59 5.98
CA LYS A 89 -27.36 -1.84 5.75
C LYS A 89 -26.80 -3.04 6.52
N LYS A 90 -25.57 -2.95 7.01
CA LYS A 90 -24.89 -3.97 7.83
C LYS A 90 -24.89 -3.60 9.32
N GLY A 91 -25.59 -2.54 9.70
CA GLY A 91 -25.68 -2.07 11.08
C GLY A 91 -24.54 -1.15 11.54
N TYR A 92 -23.64 -0.72 10.64
CA TYR A 92 -22.53 0.18 10.96
C TYR A 92 -22.82 1.63 10.56
N LYS A 93 -22.47 2.57 11.42
CA LYS A 93 -22.51 4.01 11.14
C LYS A 93 -21.10 4.50 10.83
N LEU A 94 -20.93 5.12 9.67
CA LEU A 94 -19.67 5.78 9.31
C LEU A 94 -19.74 7.26 9.67
N GLU A 95 -18.79 7.74 10.48
CA GLU A 95 -18.61 9.16 10.81
C GLU A 95 -17.35 9.68 10.13
N VAL A 96 -17.52 10.39 9.02
CA VAL A 96 -16.41 10.96 8.25
C VAL A 96 -16.15 12.39 8.70
N LYS A 97 -14.90 12.71 9.03
CA LYS A 97 -14.44 14.08 9.23
C LYS A 97 -13.43 14.45 8.16
N VAL A 98 -13.71 15.55 7.46
CA VAL A 98 -12.82 16.11 6.45
C VAL A 98 -11.71 16.93 7.12
N PHE A 99 -10.49 16.74 6.65
CA PHE A 99 -9.29 17.53 7.01
C PHE A 99 -8.69 18.12 5.74
N ASP A 100 -8.07 19.29 5.87
CA ASP A 100 -7.47 20.06 4.79
C ASP A 100 -5.93 20.00 4.75
N ASP A 101 -5.32 19.18 5.61
CA ASP A 101 -3.88 18.96 5.70
C ASP A 101 -3.52 17.46 5.76
N TYR A 102 -2.24 17.13 5.57
CA TYR A 102 -1.75 15.74 5.55
C TYR A 102 -1.19 15.23 6.88
N ILE A 103 -1.17 16.06 7.92
CA ILE A 103 -0.58 15.74 9.23
C ILE A 103 -1.66 15.27 10.21
N GLN A 104 -2.75 16.04 10.34
CA GLN A 104 -3.80 15.77 11.32
C GLN A 104 -4.49 14.41 11.13
N PRO A 105 -4.81 13.93 9.91
CA PRO A 105 -5.47 12.64 9.75
C PRO A 105 -4.68 11.46 10.35
N ASN A 106 -3.35 11.52 10.38
CA ASN A 106 -2.53 10.52 11.06
C ASN A 106 -2.53 10.72 12.57
N ASN A 107 -2.35 11.96 13.05
CA ASN A 107 -2.31 12.24 14.50
C ASN A 107 -3.60 11.81 15.22
N VAL A 108 -4.76 12.01 14.61
CA VAL A 108 -6.05 11.65 15.20
C VAL A 108 -6.29 10.13 15.20
N VAL A 109 -5.61 9.38 14.33
CA VAL A 109 -5.61 7.91 14.36
C VAL A 109 -4.62 7.37 15.38
N GLU A 110 -3.40 7.91 15.43
CA GLU A 110 -2.39 7.51 16.42
C GLU A 110 -2.87 7.74 17.86
N SER A 111 -3.59 8.85 18.10
CA SER A 111 -4.15 9.16 19.42
C SER A 111 -5.37 8.31 19.81
N GLY A 112 -5.97 7.60 18.85
CA GLY A 112 -7.19 6.82 19.05
C GLY A 112 -8.48 7.63 19.02
N ASP A 113 -8.44 8.92 18.64
CA ASP A 113 -9.64 9.74 18.45
C ASP A 113 -10.49 9.28 17.25
N PHE A 114 -9.82 8.70 16.25
CA PHE A 114 -10.40 8.12 15.03
C PHE A 114 -9.94 6.68 14.82
N ASP A 115 -10.83 5.83 14.33
CA ASP A 115 -10.54 4.41 14.09
C ASP A 115 -9.64 4.19 12.87
N ALA A 116 -9.77 5.06 11.86
CA ALA A 116 -8.98 4.99 10.63
C ALA A 116 -8.83 6.36 9.96
N ASN A 117 -7.95 6.43 8.97
CA ASN A 117 -7.92 7.54 8.02
C ASN A 117 -7.89 7.02 6.57
N TYR A 118 -8.31 7.88 5.65
CA TYR A 118 -8.30 7.62 4.21
C TYR A 118 -7.91 8.89 3.45
N PHE A 119 -6.61 9.05 3.22
CA PHE A 119 -6.05 10.22 2.53
C PHE A 119 -4.66 10.00 1.89
N GLN A 120 -3.93 8.97 2.32
CA GLN A 120 -2.49 8.82 2.06
C GLN A 120 -2.15 7.55 1.26
N HIS A 121 -0.95 7.55 0.68
CA HIS A 121 -0.34 6.36 0.09
C HIS A 121 0.66 5.69 1.03
N VAL A 122 1.09 4.48 0.66
CA VAL A 122 1.96 3.62 1.49
C VAL A 122 3.29 4.27 1.84
N ASN A 123 3.90 4.99 0.89
CA ASN A 123 5.21 5.59 1.12
C ASN A 123 5.09 6.75 2.11
N TYR A 124 4.05 7.57 1.99
CA TYR A 124 3.77 8.66 2.93
C TYR A 124 3.57 8.10 4.35
N LEU A 125 2.73 7.08 4.52
CA LEU A 125 2.52 6.42 5.82
C LEU A 125 3.82 5.94 6.45
N ASN A 126 4.66 5.25 5.66
CA ASN A 126 5.94 4.75 6.14
C ASN A 126 6.89 5.88 6.54
N SER A 127 6.92 6.99 5.78
CA SER A 127 7.72 8.18 6.12
C SER A 127 7.19 8.84 7.38
N PHE A 128 5.87 9.00 7.49
CA PHE A 128 5.22 9.62 8.64
C PHE A 128 5.50 8.83 9.93
N ASN A 129 5.33 7.51 9.92
CA ASN A 129 5.69 6.64 11.05
C ASN A 129 7.16 6.79 11.44
N LYS A 130 8.07 6.82 10.46
CA LYS A 130 9.51 6.98 10.71
C LYS A 130 9.86 8.35 11.28
N GLU A 131 9.27 9.42 10.75
CA GLU A 131 9.60 10.81 11.11
C GLU A 131 8.91 11.28 12.39
N LYS A 132 7.68 10.81 12.65
CA LYS A 132 6.84 11.23 13.78
C LYS A 132 6.79 10.21 14.91
N GLY A 133 7.33 9.01 14.72
CA GLY A 133 7.33 7.94 15.71
C GLY A 133 5.94 7.33 15.95
N THR A 134 5.06 7.40 14.94
CA THR A 134 3.71 6.80 14.98
C THR A 134 3.74 5.33 14.54
N HIS A 135 2.67 4.60 14.84
CA HIS A 135 2.58 3.14 14.66
C HIS A 135 1.36 2.74 13.81
N ILE A 136 0.91 3.64 12.94
CA ILE A 136 -0.28 3.45 12.12
C ILE A 136 0.00 2.36 11.08
N ALA A 137 -0.91 1.41 10.96
CA ALA A 137 -0.80 0.29 10.04
C ALA A 137 -1.79 0.39 8.89
N ILE A 138 -1.43 -0.18 7.73
CA ILE A 138 -2.37 -0.35 6.62
C ILE A 138 -3.35 -1.45 7.01
N ALA A 139 -4.64 -1.12 7.04
CA ALA A 139 -5.69 -2.10 7.26
C ALA A 139 -5.66 -3.23 6.22
N LYS A 140 -6.21 -4.40 6.56
CA LYS A 140 -6.36 -5.49 5.60
C LYS A 140 -7.21 -5.00 4.41
N ASN A 141 -6.68 -5.14 3.19
CA ASN A 141 -7.24 -4.58 1.96
C ASN A 141 -7.29 -3.04 1.91
N GLY A 142 -6.50 -2.33 2.72
CA GLY A 142 -6.43 -0.86 2.79
C GLY A 142 -5.70 -0.18 1.62
N LYS A 143 -5.60 -0.84 0.46
CA LYS A 143 -5.08 -0.27 -0.79
C LYS A 143 -6.27 -0.07 -1.73
N ILE A 144 -6.86 1.12 -1.67
CA ILE A 144 -8.22 1.36 -2.18
C ILE A 144 -8.21 1.90 -3.61
N HIS A 145 -7.47 2.97 -3.87
CA HIS A 145 -7.40 3.62 -5.18
C HIS A 145 -6.01 4.21 -5.46
N TYR A 146 -5.82 4.73 -6.66
CA TYR A 146 -4.60 5.40 -7.10
C TYR A 146 -4.96 6.73 -7.77
N GLU A 147 -4.24 7.79 -7.39
CA GLU A 147 -4.34 9.11 -8.00
C GLU A 147 -3.06 9.39 -8.80
N PRO A 148 -3.15 9.54 -10.14
CA PRO A 148 -2.04 9.99 -10.95
C PRO A 148 -1.57 11.39 -10.51
N ILE A 149 -0.28 11.52 -10.18
CA ILE A 149 0.34 12.83 -10.03
C ILE A 149 0.52 13.46 -11.41
N GLY A 150 0.36 14.78 -11.51
CA GLY A 150 0.50 15.51 -12.77
C GLY A 150 1.25 16.81 -12.59
N ILE A 151 1.82 17.30 -13.69
CA ILE A 151 2.30 18.68 -13.79
C ILE A 151 1.15 19.49 -14.40
N TYR A 152 0.75 20.56 -13.72
CA TYR A 152 -0.33 21.43 -14.16
C TYR A 152 0.20 22.81 -14.55
N ALA A 153 -0.50 23.46 -15.46
CA ALA A 153 -0.20 24.81 -15.89
C ALA A 153 -0.34 25.79 -14.70
N GLY A 154 0.71 26.58 -14.47
CA GLY A 154 0.61 27.86 -13.75
C GLY A 154 0.46 28.99 -14.77
N THR A 155 1.41 29.93 -14.76
CA THR A 155 1.49 31.01 -15.77
C THR A 155 1.78 30.54 -17.20
N LYS A 156 2.28 29.30 -17.38
CA LYS A 156 2.60 28.67 -18.67
C LYS A 156 1.58 27.59 -19.01
N LYS A 157 1.19 27.50 -20.29
CA LYS A 157 0.13 26.59 -20.76
C LYS A 157 0.65 25.22 -21.19
N ASP A 158 1.90 25.13 -21.62
CA ASP A 158 2.53 23.91 -22.09
C ASP A 158 3.93 23.74 -21.46
N LEU A 159 4.34 22.49 -21.19
CA LEU A 159 5.69 22.18 -20.68
C LEU A 159 6.79 22.68 -21.62
N LYS A 160 6.53 22.70 -22.93
CA LYS A 160 7.46 23.22 -23.95
C LYS A 160 7.74 24.72 -23.82
N ASP A 161 6.89 25.46 -23.09
CA ASP A 161 7.01 26.91 -22.92
C ASP A 161 7.82 27.28 -21.66
N ILE A 162 8.39 26.28 -20.97
CA ILE A 162 9.31 26.47 -19.85
C ILE A 162 10.49 27.33 -20.30
N ALA A 163 10.73 28.39 -19.54
CA ALA A 163 11.84 29.30 -19.72
C ALA A 163 12.84 29.16 -18.57
N ASP A 164 14.05 29.67 -18.80
CA ASP A 164 15.09 29.64 -17.78
C ASP A 164 14.67 30.43 -16.54
N GLY A 165 14.81 29.82 -15.37
CA GLY A 165 14.48 30.43 -14.08
C GLY A 165 13.00 30.39 -13.70
N ASP A 166 12.15 29.73 -14.50
CA ASP A 166 10.75 29.49 -14.15
C ASP A 166 10.64 28.73 -12.82
N ALA A 167 9.55 28.99 -12.08
CA ALA A 167 9.27 28.36 -10.81
C ALA A 167 8.28 27.21 -10.96
N ILE A 168 8.55 26.09 -10.28
CA ILE A 168 7.66 24.94 -10.18
C ILE A 168 7.41 24.69 -8.69
N ALA A 169 6.16 24.81 -8.27
CA ALA A 169 5.76 24.44 -6.92
C ALA A 169 5.64 22.92 -6.80
N ILE A 170 6.25 22.37 -5.77
CA ILE A 170 6.23 20.94 -5.47
C ILE A 170 5.85 20.72 -4.00
N PRO A 171 5.25 19.57 -3.65
CA PRO A 171 5.02 19.19 -2.25
C PRO A 171 6.34 19.15 -1.47
N ASN A 172 6.29 19.49 -0.17
CA ASN A 172 7.46 19.53 0.73
C ASN A 172 7.53 18.37 1.74
N ASP A 173 6.64 17.38 1.63
CA ASP A 173 6.79 16.13 2.36
C ASP A 173 7.72 15.18 1.59
N THR A 174 8.55 14.44 2.32
CA THR A 174 9.64 13.59 1.79
C THR A 174 9.25 12.78 0.55
N THR A 175 8.06 12.16 0.58
CA THR A 175 7.67 11.18 -0.45
C THR A 175 6.95 11.80 -1.63
N ASN A 176 6.15 12.85 -1.42
CA ASN A 176 5.53 13.57 -2.53
C ASN A 176 6.50 14.54 -3.21
N GLU A 177 7.47 15.12 -2.48
CA GLU A 177 8.59 15.86 -3.08
C GLU A 177 9.36 14.94 -4.03
N ALA A 178 9.82 13.78 -3.54
CA ALA A 178 10.51 12.79 -4.36
C ALA A 178 9.69 12.36 -5.58
N ARG A 179 8.37 12.14 -5.41
CA ARG A 179 7.46 11.77 -6.50
C ARG A 179 7.35 12.89 -7.55
N ALA A 180 7.31 14.15 -7.15
CA ALA A 180 7.31 15.30 -8.05
C ALA A 180 8.64 15.43 -8.79
N LEU A 181 9.77 15.28 -8.09
CA LEU A 181 11.11 15.31 -8.70
C LEU A 181 11.32 14.19 -9.72
N LEU A 182 10.85 12.98 -9.42
CA LEU A 182 10.87 11.86 -10.37
C LEU A 182 10.02 12.13 -11.61
N LEU A 183 8.87 12.80 -11.45
CA LEU A 183 8.03 13.22 -12.57
C LEU A 183 8.74 14.28 -13.43
N LEU A 184 9.36 15.29 -12.81
CA LEU A 184 10.15 16.29 -13.53
C LEU A 184 11.34 15.68 -14.27
N GLN A 185 11.98 14.67 -13.69
CA GLN A 185 13.03 13.90 -14.37
C GLN A 185 12.47 13.11 -15.56
N GLN A 186 11.31 12.48 -15.41
CA GLN A 186 10.67 11.74 -16.50
C GLN A 186 10.37 12.64 -17.70
N GLU A 187 9.98 13.89 -17.46
CA GLU A 187 9.74 14.91 -18.50
C GLU A 187 11.04 15.58 -19.00
N GLY A 188 12.21 15.16 -18.52
CA GLY A 188 13.52 15.68 -18.96
C GLY A 188 13.84 17.09 -18.50
N LEU A 189 13.09 17.63 -17.52
CA LEU A 189 13.27 18.99 -17.01
C LEU A 189 14.44 19.10 -16.02
N ILE A 190 14.71 18.01 -15.31
CA ILE A 190 15.83 17.87 -14.38
C ILE A 190 16.41 16.46 -14.50
N LYS A 191 17.56 16.23 -13.86
CA LYS A 191 18.10 14.89 -13.62
C LYS A 191 18.51 14.75 -12.18
N LEU A 192 18.08 13.67 -11.53
CA LEU A 192 18.43 13.33 -10.16
C LEU A 192 19.70 12.47 -10.12
N ALA A 193 20.31 12.42 -8.95
CA ALA A 193 21.41 11.53 -8.65
C ALA A 193 20.96 10.06 -8.76
N ASP A 194 21.87 9.20 -9.24
CA ASP A 194 21.63 7.76 -9.29
C ASP A 194 21.31 7.24 -7.87
N GLY A 195 20.20 6.51 -7.75
CA GLY A 195 19.78 5.91 -6.48
C GLY A 195 19.02 6.82 -5.51
N ALA A 196 18.72 8.08 -5.86
CA ALA A 196 17.95 8.98 -4.98
C ALA A 196 16.55 8.43 -4.63
N GLY A 197 15.89 7.81 -5.61
CA GLY A 197 14.69 6.99 -5.40
C GLY A 197 13.50 7.75 -4.79
N ILE A 198 12.73 7.06 -3.96
CA ILE A 198 11.46 7.55 -3.39
C ILE A 198 11.64 8.50 -2.19
N THR A 199 12.88 8.90 -1.89
CA THR A 199 13.23 9.87 -0.85
C THR A 199 14.13 10.97 -1.41
N ALA A 200 14.15 11.16 -2.73
CA ALA A 200 14.91 12.21 -3.39
C ALA A 200 14.45 13.60 -2.91
N THR A 201 15.42 14.51 -2.78
CA THR A 201 15.21 15.91 -2.42
C THR A 201 15.73 16.83 -3.51
N VAL A 202 15.44 18.13 -3.44
CA VAL A 202 16.04 19.14 -4.34
C VAL A 202 17.58 19.11 -4.35
N ASN A 203 18.23 18.62 -3.29
CA ASN A 203 19.69 18.48 -3.21
C ASN A 203 20.22 17.34 -4.08
N ASP A 204 19.36 16.41 -4.49
CA ASP A 204 19.71 15.29 -5.37
C ASP A 204 19.68 15.68 -6.85
N VAL A 205 19.29 16.90 -7.20
CA VAL A 205 19.28 17.39 -8.59
C VAL A 205 20.72 17.60 -9.09
N LYS A 206 21.12 16.82 -10.10
CA LYS A 206 22.44 16.88 -10.76
C LYS A 206 22.44 17.71 -12.03
N GLU A 207 21.35 17.70 -12.79
CA GLU A 207 21.21 18.51 -13.99
C GLU A 207 19.89 19.29 -13.93
N ASN A 208 19.97 20.60 -14.19
CA ASN A 208 18.82 21.52 -14.23
C ASN A 208 19.07 22.53 -15.38
N PRO A 209 18.89 22.11 -16.65
CA PRO A 209 19.27 22.90 -17.82
C PRO A 209 18.57 24.26 -17.88
N HIS A 210 17.32 24.32 -17.43
CA HIS A 210 16.52 25.54 -17.37
C HIS A 210 16.68 26.32 -16.06
N LYS A 211 17.58 25.91 -15.15
CA LYS A 211 17.79 26.59 -13.85
C LYS A 211 16.47 26.84 -13.11
N LEU A 212 15.56 25.87 -13.18
CA LEU A 212 14.23 25.91 -12.59
C LEU A 212 14.34 26.15 -11.09
N LYS A 213 13.44 26.97 -10.56
CA LYS A 213 13.28 27.19 -9.12
C LYS A 213 12.24 26.20 -8.60
N LEU A 214 12.71 25.18 -7.89
CA LEU A 214 11.85 24.21 -7.23
C LEU A 214 11.39 24.83 -5.90
N VAL A 215 10.09 25.14 -5.81
CA VAL A 215 9.49 25.82 -4.65
C VAL A 215 8.73 24.79 -3.83
N GLU A 216 9.35 24.35 -2.74
CA GLU A 216 8.76 23.41 -1.79
C GLU A 216 7.68 24.09 -0.96
N VAL A 217 6.46 23.53 -0.98
CA VAL A 217 5.33 23.96 -0.14
C VAL A 217 4.51 22.79 0.35
N ALA A 218 3.71 23.03 1.40
CA ALA A 218 2.74 22.05 1.86
C ALA A 218 1.82 21.62 0.70
N ALA A 219 1.51 20.32 0.60
CA ALA A 219 0.82 19.75 -0.55
C ALA A 219 -0.52 20.44 -0.83
N GLU A 220 -1.27 20.77 0.22
CA GLU A 220 -2.55 21.49 0.19
C GLU A 220 -2.44 22.96 -0.26
N GLN A 221 -1.22 23.50 -0.36
CA GLN A 221 -0.93 24.86 -0.82
C GLN A 221 -0.33 24.91 -2.23
N VAL A 222 0.07 23.77 -2.82
CA VAL A 222 0.71 23.74 -4.16
C VAL A 222 -0.14 24.46 -5.21
N THR A 223 -1.45 24.24 -5.19
CA THR A 223 -2.39 24.84 -6.16
C THR A 223 -2.59 26.35 -5.98
N LYS A 224 -2.13 26.92 -4.85
CA LYS A 224 -2.26 28.34 -4.50
C LYS A 224 -0.93 29.10 -4.60
N GLN A 225 0.19 28.39 -4.78
CA GLN A 225 1.52 28.96 -4.58
C GLN A 225 2.06 29.76 -5.76
N LEU A 226 1.54 29.52 -6.97
CA LEU A 226 2.00 30.20 -8.19
C LEU A 226 0.83 30.97 -8.84
N PRO A 227 1.11 32.15 -9.42
CA PRO A 227 0.11 33.02 -10.03
C PRO A 227 -0.52 32.44 -11.32
#